data_AF-A0A7W5SKV1-F1
#
_entry.id   AF-A0A7W5SKV1-F1
#
_cell.length_a   1.000
_cell.length_b   1.000
_cell.length_c   1.000
_cell.angle_alpha   90.00
_cell.angle_beta   90.00
_cell.angle_gamma   90.00
#
_symmetry.space_group_name_H-M   'P 1'
#
loop_
_entity.id
_entity.type
_entity.pdbx_description
1 polymer ?
#
loop_
_entity_poly.entity_id
_entity_poly.type
_entity_poly.pdbx_seq_one_letter_code
_entity_poly.pdbx_strand_id
1 'polypeptide(L)' 'MSIFDDDRPQQPSAHEIGSDLSLLSVDELKNRVALLQAEIARLEEEIAAKASGRKAAENLFRF' A
#
# COMPACT_ATOMS: atom_id res chain seq x y z
N MET A 1 -12.70 23.85 -4.36
CA MET A 1 -11.35 23.98 -3.77
C MET A 1 -11.01 22.68 -3.07
N SER A 2 -10.22 21.81 -3.71
CA SER A 2 -9.17 21.04 -3.03
C SER A 2 -8.26 20.47 -4.12
N ILE A 3 -7.21 21.23 -4.42
CA ILE A 3 -6.24 21.05 -5.49
C ILE A 3 -4.91 20.51 -4.92
N PHE A 4 -4.94 19.81 -3.79
CA PHE A 4 -3.74 19.51 -3.00
C PHE A 4 -3.67 18.06 -2.52
N ASP A 5 -3.74 17.07 -3.41
CA ASP A 5 -3.27 15.72 -3.02
C ASP A 5 -2.61 14.89 -4.15
N ASP A 6 -2.36 15.45 -5.33
CA ASP A 6 -1.83 14.68 -6.48
C ASP A 6 -0.40 15.06 -6.91
N ASP A 7 0.29 15.89 -6.12
CA ASP A 7 1.66 16.35 -6.42
C ASP A 7 2.67 15.83 -5.39
N ARG A 8 2.49 14.58 -4.95
CA ARG A 8 3.59 13.88 -4.26
C ARG A 8 4.47 13.31 -5.36
N PRO A 9 5.78 13.60 -5.38
CA PRO A 9 6.69 12.89 -6.27
C PRO A 9 6.49 11.40 -6.00
N GLN A 10 5.93 10.68 -6.96
CA GLN A 10 5.89 9.23 -6.91
C GLN A 10 7.36 8.83 -6.88
N GLN A 11 7.83 8.45 -5.69
CA GLN A 11 9.17 7.91 -5.54
C GLN A 11 9.28 6.80 -6.59
N PRO A 12 10.36 6.77 -7.39
CA PRO A 12 10.53 5.74 -8.40
C PRO A 12 10.30 4.40 -7.72
N SER A 13 9.37 3.62 -8.26
CA SER A 13 8.97 2.34 -7.69
C SER A 13 10.24 1.51 -7.49
N ALA A 14 10.66 1.35 -6.23
CA ALA A 14 11.89 0.63 -5.87
C ALA A 14 11.85 -0.84 -6.33
N HIS A 15 10.66 -1.32 -6.72
CA HIS A 15 10.41 -2.64 -7.25
C HIS A 15 9.21 -2.63 -8.21
N GLU A 16 9.28 -3.41 -9.29
CA GLU A 16 8.19 -3.69 -10.21
C GLU A 16 7.74 -5.16 -10.05
N ILE A 17 6.44 -5.38 -9.86
CA ILE A 17 5.84 -6.71 -9.69
C ILE A 17 6.02 -7.52 -10.96
N GLY A 18 6.57 -8.74 -10.83
CA GLY A 18 6.81 -9.62 -11.97
C GLY A 18 8.04 -9.25 -12.80
N SER A 19 8.88 -8.30 -12.34
CA SER A 19 10.17 -8.03 -12.96
C SER A 19 11.10 -9.25 -12.96
N ASP A 20 11.95 -9.33 -13.97
CA ASP A 20 13.00 -10.37 -14.03
C ASP A 20 13.94 -10.24 -12.82
N LEU A 21 14.25 -11.40 -12.22
CA LEU A 21 15.08 -11.51 -11.02
C LEU A 21 16.46 -12.10 -11.33
N SER A 22 16.73 -12.48 -12.59
CA SER A 22 17.93 -13.22 -12.98
C SER A 22 19.24 -12.50 -12.67
N LEU A 23 19.23 -11.16 -12.66
CA LEU A 23 20.40 -10.31 -12.42
C LEU A 23 20.49 -9.79 -10.98
N LEU A 24 19.55 -10.15 -10.10
CA LEU A 24 19.51 -9.65 -8.72
C LEU A 24 20.27 -10.56 -7.77
N SER A 25 21.03 -9.94 -6.88
CA SER A 25 21.64 -10.63 -5.75
C SER A 25 20.60 -11.04 -4.70
N VAL A 26 20.97 -11.98 -3.85
CA VAL A 26 20.13 -12.43 -2.73
C VAL A 26 19.77 -11.28 -1.79
N ASP A 27 20.69 -10.36 -1.53
CA ASP A 27 20.43 -9.24 -0.63
C ASP A 27 19.52 -8.18 -1.25
N GLU A 28 19.60 -7.96 -2.58
CA GLU A 28 18.63 -7.15 -3.30
C GLU A 28 17.22 -7.76 -3.27
N LEU A 29 17.13 -9.08 -3.41
CA LEU A 29 15.84 -9.79 -3.28
C LEU A 29 15.27 -9.66 -1.86
N LYS A 30 16.09 -9.79 -0.82
CA LYS A 30 15.65 -9.57 0.57
C LYS A 30 15.14 -8.15 0.79
N ASN A 31 15.86 -7.15 0.28
CA ASN A 31 15.45 -5.74 0.39
C ASN A 31 14.10 -5.50 -0.31
N ARG A 32 13.91 -6.05 -1.51
CA ARG A 32 12.63 -5.98 -2.24
C ARG A 32 11.49 -6.64 -1.48
N VAL A 33 11.72 -7.83 -0.91
CA VAL A 33 10.73 -8.52 -0.08
C VAL A 33 10.33 -7.68 1.13
N ALA A 34 11.30 -7.08 1.83
CA ALA A 34 11.02 -6.23 2.99
C ALA A 34 10.17 -5.01 2.61
N LEU A 35 10.47 -4.36 1.48
CA LEU A 35 9.67 -3.23 0.97
C LEU A 35 8.22 -3.63 0.66
N LEU A 36 8.03 -4.77 -0.01
CA LEU A 36 6.69 -5.28 -0.33
C LEU A 36 5.90 -5.66 0.92
N GLN A 37 6.55 -6.27 1.92
CA GLN A 37 5.90 -6.60 3.19
C GLN A 37 5.44 -5.35 3.94
N ALA A 38 6.26 -4.28 3.95
CA ALA A 38 5.86 -3.01 4.55
C ALA A 38 4.64 -2.40 3.84
N GLU A 39 4.59 -2.46 2.50
CA GLU A 39 3.44 -1.97 1.74
C GLU A 39 2.19 -2.82 1.98
N ILE A 40 2.31 -4.15 2.07
CA ILE A 40 1.19 -5.03 2.46
C ILE A 40 0.62 -4.62 3.81
N ALA A 41 1.47 -4.44 4.83
CA ALA A 41 1.03 -4.04 6.17
C ALA A 41 0.27 -2.70 6.14
N ARG A 42 0.79 -1.71 5.42
CA ARG A 42 0.11 -0.41 5.23
C ARG A 42 -1.26 -0.57 4.57
N LEU A 43 -1.37 -1.40 3.52
CA LEU A 43 -2.63 -1.64 2.84
C LEU A 43 -3.63 -2.37 3.75
N GLU A 44 -3.18 -3.33 4.56
CA GLU A 44 -4.00 -4.03 5.55
C GLU A 44 -4.54 -3.07 6.62
N GLU A 45 -3.70 -2.16 7.12
CA GLU A 45 -4.12 -1.11 8.06
C GLU A 45 -5.19 -0.19 7.46
N GLU A 46 -5.00 0.27 6.22
CA GLU A 46 -5.99 1.08 5.50
C GLU A 46 -7.31 0.33 5.25
N ILE A 47 -7.23 -0.97 4.91
CA ILE A 47 -8.41 -1.83 4.78
C ILE A 47 -9.15 -1.90 6.12
N ALA A 48 -8.43 -2.12 7.23
CA ALA A 48 -9.04 -2.20 8.56
C ALA A 48 -9.69 -0.86 8.97
N ALA A 49 -9.03 0.26 8.70
CA ALA A 49 -9.57 1.60 8.95
C ALA A 49 -10.85 1.84 8.14
N LYS A 50 -10.86 1.51 6.84
CA LYS A 50 -12.04 1.69 5.98
C LYS A 50 -13.16 0.72 6.29
N ALA A 51 -12.85 -0.52 6.68
CA ALA A 51 -13.83 -1.52 7.07
C ALA A 51 -14.53 -1.15 8.40
N SER A 52 -13.79 -0.62 9.37
CA SER A 52 -14.37 -0.13 10.63
C SER A 52 -15.26 1.09 10.40
N GLY A 53 -14.85 2.02 9.53
CA GLY A 53 -15.68 3.15 9.10
C GLY A 53 -16.98 2.70 8.41
N ARG A 54 -16.92 1.69 7.53
CA ARG A 54 -18.12 1.12 6.89
C ARG A 54 -19.07 0.50 7.90
N LYS A 55 -18.59 -0.30 8.85
CA LYS A 55 -19.43 -0.90 9.90
C LYS A 55 -20.06 0.15 10.81
N ALA A 56 -19.33 1.21 11.15
CA ALA A 56 -19.87 2.32 11.93
C ALA A 56 -20.98 3.07 11.17
N ALA A 57 -20.82 3.28 9.85
CA ALA A 57 -21.84 3.89 9.01
C ALA A 57 -23.06 2.97 8.84
N GLU A 58 -22.87 1.68 8.58
CA GLU A 58 -23.97 0.71 8.43
C GLU A 58 -24.86 0.62 9.70
N ASN A 59 -24.27 0.75 10.89
CA ASN A 59 -25.03 0.81 12.14
C ASN A 59 -25.80 2.13 12.32
N LEU A 60 -25.36 3.23 11.70
CA LEU A 60 -26.02 4.54 11.77
C LEU A 60 -27.19 4.66 10.77
N PHE A 61 -27.19 3.89 9.69
CA PHE A 61 -28.24 3.92 8.65
C PHE A 61 -29.34 2.85 8.84
N ARG A 62 -29.31 2.04 9.91
CA ARG A 62 -30.42 1.16 10.29
C ARG A 62 -31.33 1.85 11.30
N PHE A 63 -32.30 2.61 10.80
CA PHE A 63 -33.53 3.01 11.50
C PHE A 63 -34.74 2.52 10.71
#